data_AF-A0A177FCS2-F1
#
_entry.id   AF-A0A177FCS2-F1
#
_cell.length_a   1.000
_cell.length_b   1.000
_cell.length_c   1.000
_cell.angle_alpha   90.00
_cell.angle_beta   90.00
_cell.angle_gamma   90.00
#
_symmetry.space_group_name_H-M   'P 1'
#
loop_
_entity.id
_entity.type
_entity.pdbx_description
1 polymer ?
#
loop_
_entity_poly.entity_id
_entity_poly.type
_entity_poly.pdbx_seq_one_letter_code
_entity_poly.pdbx_strand_id
1 'polypeptide(L)'
;MSNPVLNSETISRITEAEKEITGADTAVKGGPTAKAQSRAGETINSQTLHDITEGEKRITGGERIKGGPTATAQSILAQERNETSPAVSSEQPASGTLDSNTISKITAAEKDITGSENPVRDGPTARAQKHANEPINHDTLHDITAGEKKITGKQRPVASGPTATAQSELTNSRS
;
A
#
# COMPACT_ATOMS: atom_id res chain seq x y z
N MET A 1 -12.88 -3.54 -9.29
CA MET A 1 -12.51 -2.81 -8.07
C MET A 1 -13.38 -3.35 -6.95
N SER A 2 -12.84 -4.16 -6.05
CA SER A 2 -13.57 -4.55 -4.85
C SER A 2 -13.25 -3.52 -3.79
N ASN A 3 -14.27 -2.84 -3.26
CA ASN A 3 -14.07 -2.01 -2.08
C ASN A 3 -13.86 -2.94 -0.87
N PRO A 4 -12.98 -2.57 0.07
CA PRO A 4 -12.80 -3.33 1.30
C PRO A 4 -14.13 -3.56 1.98
N VAL A 5 -14.28 -4.72 2.60
CA VAL A 5 -15.47 -5.07 3.35
C VAL A 5 -15.15 -4.92 4.83
N LEU A 6 -16.13 -4.47 5.62
CA LEU A 6 -16.08 -4.51 7.09
C LEU A 6 -16.15 -5.96 7.58
N ASN A 7 -15.08 -6.70 7.34
CA ASN A 7 -14.89 -8.07 7.77
C ASN A 7 -14.33 -8.09 9.21
N SER A 8 -14.21 -9.29 9.77
CA SER A 8 -13.70 -9.49 11.13
C SER A 8 -12.32 -8.86 11.34
N GLU A 9 -11.44 -8.93 10.35
CA GLU A 9 -10.09 -8.37 10.43
C GLU A 9 -10.10 -6.83 10.47
N THR A 10 -10.83 -6.20 9.55
CA THR A 10 -10.99 -4.74 9.49
C THR A 10 -11.60 -4.21 10.78
N ILE A 11 -12.66 -4.87 11.26
CA ILE A 11 -13.32 -4.51 12.52
C ILE A 11 -12.36 -4.68 13.70
N SER A 12 -11.51 -5.71 13.70
CA SER A 12 -10.52 -5.92 14.76
C SER A 12 -9.50 -4.77 14.80
N ARG A 13 -8.97 -4.35 13.65
CA ARG A 13 -8.04 -3.20 13.56
C ARG A 13 -8.68 -1.89 14.00
N ILE A 14 -9.94 -1.64 13.62
CA ILE A 14 -10.71 -0.48 14.08
C ILE A 14 -10.89 -0.53 15.61
N THR A 15 -11.12 -1.73 16.15
CA THR A 15 -11.26 -1.95 17.59
C THR A 15 -9.97 -1.68 18.33
N GLU A 16 -8.83 -2.17 17.85
CA GLU A 16 -7.52 -1.87 18.46
C GLU A 16 -7.29 -0.36 18.53
N ALA A 17 -7.52 0.37 17.44
CA ALA A 17 -7.41 1.83 17.43
C ALA A 17 -8.40 2.52 18.41
N GLU A 18 -9.59 1.96 18.62
CA GLU A 18 -10.55 2.50 19.60
C GLU A 18 -10.06 2.27 21.03
N LYS A 19 -9.48 1.08 21.31
CA LYS A 19 -8.89 0.75 22.61
C LYS A 19 -7.72 1.66 22.92
N GLU A 20 -6.87 1.97 21.94
CA GLU A 20 -5.73 2.87 22.12
C GLU A 20 -6.16 4.29 22.52
N ILE A 21 -7.31 4.77 22.03
CA ILE A 21 -7.83 6.10 22.38
C ILE A 21 -8.57 6.10 23.71
N THR A 22 -9.44 5.11 23.92
CA THR A 22 -10.36 5.10 25.07
C THR A 22 -9.77 4.46 26.31
N GLY A 23 -8.71 3.65 26.14
CA GLY A 23 -8.15 2.81 27.20
C GLY A 23 -9.08 1.68 27.66
N ALA A 24 -10.21 1.46 26.98
CA ALA A 24 -11.18 0.44 27.34
C ALA A 24 -10.83 -0.91 26.69
N ASP A 25 -10.94 -2.02 27.43
CA ASP A 25 -10.72 -3.36 26.88
C ASP A 25 -11.79 -3.84 25.89
N THR A 26 -12.92 -3.12 25.85
CA THR A 26 -14.10 -3.48 25.05
C THR A 26 -14.57 -2.29 24.22
N ALA A 27 -15.23 -2.59 23.09
CA ALA A 27 -15.81 -1.58 22.23
C ALA A 27 -16.81 -0.72 22.99
N VAL A 28 -16.67 0.60 22.90
CA VAL A 28 -17.56 1.54 23.57
C VAL A 28 -18.92 1.51 22.88
N LYS A 29 -19.99 1.49 23.67
CA LYS A 29 -21.36 1.47 23.15
C LYS A 29 -21.64 2.73 22.32
N GLY A 30 -21.83 2.55 21.02
CA GLY A 30 -22.03 3.64 20.07
C GLY A 30 -20.74 4.33 19.60
N GLY A 31 -19.58 3.77 19.93
CA GLY A 31 -18.28 4.14 19.40
C GLY A 31 -18.03 3.66 17.98
N PRO A 32 -16.84 3.94 17.42
CA PRO A 32 -16.50 3.63 16.04
C PRO A 32 -16.53 2.12 15.73
N THR A 33 -16.11 1.25 16.63
CA THR A 33 -16.21 -0.21 16.48
C THR A 33 -17.65 -0.67 16.45
N ALA A 34 -18.52 -0.15 17.32
CA ALA A 34 -19.93 -0.51 17.31
C ALA A 34 -20.58 -0.13 15.97
N LYS A 35 -20.18 1.02 15.40
CA LYS A 35 -20.61 1.46 14.07
C LYS A 35 -20.07 0.56 12.97
N ALA A 36 -18.78 0.20 13.00
CA ALA A 36 -18.18 -0.74 12.06
C ALA A 36 -18.85 -2.14 12.13
N GLN A 37 -19.15 -2.63 13.32
CA GLN A 37 -19.84 -3.90 13.55
C GLN A 37 -21.29 -3.87 13.05
N SER A 38 -22.00 -2.75 13.23
CA SER A 38 -23.37 -2.60 12.71
C SER A 38 -23.46 -2.64 11.19
N ARG A 39 -22.32 -2.40 10.53
CA ARG A 39 -22.13 -2.43 9.08
C ARG A 39 -21.25 -3.61 8.66
N ALA A 40 -21.11 -4.64 9.52
CA ALA A 40 -20.28 -5.79 9.22
C ALA A 40 -20.77 -6.50 7.95
N GLY A 41 -19.84 -6.82 7.04
CA GLY A 41 -20.16 -7.38 5.74
C GLY A 41 -20.53 -6.35 4.66
N GLU A 42 -20.67 -5.06 5.01
CA GLU A 42 -20.80 -3.99 4.01
C GLU A 42 -19.43 -3.51 3.52
N THR A 43 -19.41 -2.91 2.32
CA THR A 43 -18.19 -2.29 1.78
C THR A 43 -17.87 -0.98 2.49
N ILE A 44 -16.59 -0.74 2.76
CA ILE A 44 -16.06 0.53 3.26
C ILE A 44 -16.24 1.57 2.14
N ASN A 45 -17.19 2.47 2.35
CA ASN A 45 -17.51 3.57 1.46
C ASN A 45 -17.64 4.88 2.29
N SER A 46 -18.02 5.98 1.63
CA SER A 46 -18.18 7.27 2.31
C SER A 46 -19.20 7.22 3.45
N GLN A 47 -20.25 6.41 3.34
CA GLN A 47 -21.28 6.28 4.37
C GLN A 47 -20.76 5.51 5.59
N THR A 48 -20.10 4.38 5.39
CA THR A 48 -19.54 3.61 6.51
C THR A 48 -18.42 4.37 7.22
N LEU A 49 -17.57 5.08 6.46
CA LEU A 49 -16.54 5.96 7.04
C LEU A 49 -17.15 7.10 7.84
N HIS A 50 -18.26 7.68 7.35
CA HIS A 50 -19.00 8.69 8.10
C HIS A 50 -19.55 8.11 9.40
N ASP A 51 -20.19 6.94 9.35
CA ASP A 51 -20.75 6.27 10.54
C ASP A 51 -19.65 5.98 11.59
N ILE A 52 -18.48 5.50 11.16
CA ILE A 52 -17.31 5.26 12.02
C ILE A 52 -16.80 6.59 12.61
N THR A 53 -16.70 7.64 11.79
CA THR A 53 -16.27 8.97 12.24
C THR A 53 -17.20 9.52 13.33
N GLU A 54 -18.51 9.40 13.15
CA GLU A 54 -19.47 9.90 14.14
C GLU A 54 -19.40 9.09 15.44
N GLY A 55 -19.11 7.79 15.35
CA GLY A 55 -18.79 6.97 16.51
C GLY A 55 -17.53 7.46 17.23
N GLU A 56 -16.46 7.75 16.50
CA GLU A 56 -15.20 8.27 17.06
C GLU A 56 -15.41 9.61 17.74
N LYS A 57 -16.05 10.57 17.07
CA LYS A 57 -16.36 11.88 17.66
C LYS A 57 -17.16 11.76 18.96
N ARG A 58 -18.03 10.76 19.08
CA ARG A 58 -18.82 10.54 20.29
C ARG A 58 -17.96 10.16 21.49
N ILE A 59 -16.88 9.42 21.27
CA ILE A 59 -15.98 8.96 22.33
C ILE A 59 -14.84 9.95 22.61
N THR A 60 -14.43 10.76 21.62
CA THR A 60 -13.34 11.74 21.73
C THR A 60 -13.81 13.17 21.97
N GLY A 61 -15.11 13.39 22.21
CA GLY A 61 -15.65 14.74 22.48
C GLY A 61 -15.77 15.64 21.26
N GLY A 62 -15.81 15.07 20.05
CA GLY A 62 -16.03 15.78 18.79
C GLY A 62 -14.81 15.88 17.88
N GLU A 63 -13.63 15.49 18.36
CA GLU A 63 -12.38 15.60 17.60
C GLU A 63 -12.02 14.29 16.90
N ARG A 64 -11.50 14.40 15.68
CA ARG A 64 -10.86 13.26 15.02
C ARG A 64 -9.46 13.11 15.56
N ILE A 65 -9.10 11.89 15.95
CA ILE A 65 -7.79 11.60 16.47
C ILE A 65 -6.92 11.04 15.35
N LYS A 66 -5.70 11.57 15.25
CA LYS A 66 -4.70 11.05 14.31
C LYS A 66 -4.29 9.65 14.76
N GLY A 67 -4.44 8.66 13.87
CA GLY A 67 -4.23 7.25 14.21
C GLY A 67 -5.45 6.59 14.85
N GLY A 68 -6.58 7.29 14.92
CA GLY A 68 -7.80 6.72 15.46
C GLY A 68 -8.55 5.79 14.51
N PRO A 69 -9.68 5.21 14.98
CA PRO A 69 -10.52 4.27 14.26
C PRO A 69 -10.89 4.71 12.84
N THR A 70 -11.20 5.99 12.64
CA THR A 70 -11.49 6.56 11.31
C THR A 70 -10.24 6.56 10.43
N ALA A 71 -9.08 6.95 10.97
CA ALA A 71 -7.83 6.95 10.24
C ALA A 71 -7.42 5.53 9.84
N THR A 72 -7.66 4.55 10.71
CA THR A 72 -7.45 3.12 10.42
C THR A 72 -8.37 2.64 9.31
N ALA A 73 -9.67 2.95 9.38
CA ALA A 73 -10.63 2.58 8.33
C ALA A 73 -10.28 3.24 6.97
N GLN A 74 -9.83 4.49 6.98
CA GLN A 74 -9.33 5.17 5.78
C GLN A 74 -8.04 4.55 5.24
N SER A 75 -7.13 4.15 6.13
CA SER A 75 -5.88 3.49 5.75
C SER A 75 -6.15 2.12 5.13
N ILE A 76 -7.11 1.35 5.66
CA ILE A 76 -7.55 0.08 5.07
C ILE A 76 -8.21 0.32 3.71
N LEU A 77 -9.06 1.35 3.58
CA LEU A 77 -9.63 1.75 2.29
C LEU A 77 -8.54 2.13 1.27
N ALA A 78 -7.49 2.82 1.70
CA ALA A 78 -6.37 3.18 0.84
C ALA A 78 -5.48 1.99 0.50
N GLN A 79 -5.20 1.12 1.48
CA GLN A 79 -4.40 -0.10 1.32
C GLN A 79 -5.10 -1.09 0.41
N GLU A 80 -6.38 -1.41 0.59
CA GLU A 80 -7.06 -2.33 -0.32
C GLU A 80 -7.33 -1.69 -1.69
N ARG A 81 -7.44 -0.36 -1.79
CA ARG A 81 -7.33 0.28 -3.10
C ARG A 81 -5.94 0.15 -3.70
N ASN A 82 -4.88 -0.04 -2.91
CA ASN A 82 -3.53 -0.26 -3.39
C ASN A 82 -3.27 -1.74 -3.72
N GLU A 83 -3.77 -2.67 -2.90
CA GLU A 83 -3.66 -4.14 -3.06
C GLU A 83 -4.64 -4.70 -4.10
N THR A 84 -5.81 -4.07 -4.27
CA THR A 84 -6.85 -4.43 -5.26
C THR A 84 -6.96 -3.41 -6.41
N SER A 85 -6.00 -2.47 -6.50
CA SER A 85 -5.73 -1.86 -7.79
C SER A 85 -5.14 -2.96 -8.68
N PRO A 86 -5.81 -3.40 -9.77
CA PRO A 86 -4.99 -3.57 -10.96
C PRO A 86 -4.30 -2.22 -11.09
N ALA A 87 -2.97 -2.21 -11.19
CA ALA A 87 -2.17 -1.04 -11.50
C ALA A 87 -3.08 0.05 -12.06
N VAL A 88 -3.36 1.09 -11.27
CA VAL A 88 -3.92 2.30 -11.86
C VAL A 88 -2.81 2.76 -12.77
N SER A 89 -2.88 2.25 -14.00
CA SER A 89 -2.55 2.97 -15.20
C SER A 89 -3.39 4.25 -15.12
N SER A 90 -2.94 5.19 -14.29
CA SER A 90 -2.44 6.40 -14.91
C SER A 90 -1.50 5.88 -15.99
N GLU A 91 -2.04 5.73 -17.21
CA GLU A 91 -1.24 5.79 -18.43
C GLU A 91 -0.68 7.23 -18.47
N GLN A 92 0.10 7.60 -17.45
CA GLN A 92 1.21 8.47 -17.69
C GLN A 92 2.05 7.66 -18.67
N PRO A 93 2.34 8.21 -19.86
CA PRO A 93 3.22 7.54 -20.79
C PRO A 93 4.45 7.14 -20.00
N ALA A 94 4.89 5.88 -20.13
CA ALA A 94 6.05 5.39 -19.41
C ALA A 94 7.15 6.44 -19.60
N SER A 95 7.53 7.10 -18.51
CA SER A 95 8.30 8.35 -18.61
C SER A 95 9.71 8.10 -19.14
N GLY A 96 10.11 6.83 -19.23
CA GLY A 96 11.50 6.43 -19.44
C GLY A 96 12.38 6.86 -18.28
N THR A 97 11.80 7.17 -17.11
CA THR A 97 12.47 7.60 -15.89
C THR A 97 12.07 6.72 -14.72
N LEU A 98 12.92 6.64 -13.69
CA LEU A 98 12.64 6.00 -12.41
C LEU A 98 11.77 6.92 -11.55
N ASP A 99 10.58 7.22 -12.04
CA ASP A 99 9.57 7.97 -11.32
C ASP A 99 8.93 7.13 -10.20
N SER A 100 8.09 7.77 -9.38
CA SER A 100 7.44 7.08 -8.26
C SER A 100 6.60 5.88 -8.73
N ASN A 101 5.97 5.95 -9.91
CA ASN A 101 5.18 4.86 -10.46
C ASN A 101 6.07 3.67 -10.84
N THR A 102 7.15 3.91 -11.58
CA THR A 102 8.14 2.89 -11.96
C THR A 102 8.77 2.25 -10.73
N ILE A 103 9.16 3.05 -9.74
CA ILE A 103 9.72 2.54 -8.49
C ILE A 103 8.70 1.67 -7.74
N SER A 104 7.43 2.07 -7.69
CA SER A 104 6.37 1.26 -7.09
C SER A 104 6.19 -0.09 -7.79
N LYS A 105 6.24 -0.13 -9.13
CA LYS A 105 6.18 -1.39 -9.89
C LYS A 105 7.41 -2.29 -9.65
N ILE A 106 8.60 -1.69 -9.58
CA ILE A 106 9.85 -2.39 -9.21
C ILE A 106 9.73 -2.96 -7.79
N THR A 107 9.14 -2.20 -6.87
CA THR A 107 8.89 -2.62 -5.49
C THR A 107 7.96 -3.82 -5.44
N ALA A 108 6.83 -3.76 -6.17
CA ALA A 108 5.90 -4.89 -6.24
C ALA A 108 6.59 -6.17 -6.74
N ALA A 109 7.36 -6.07 -7.83
CA ALA A 109 8.13 -7.21 -8.35
C ALA A 109 9.18 -7.74 -7.36
N GLU A 110 9.75 -6.87 -6.52
CA GLU A 110 10.68 -7.29 -5.46
C GLU A 110 9.96 -8.04 -4.33
N LYS A 111 8.78 -7.56 -3.94
CA LYS A 111 7.92 -8.23 -2.95
C LYS A 111 7.54 -9.63 -3.43
N ASP A 112 7.16 -9.76 -4.70
CA ASP A 112 6.78 -11.05 -5.30
C ASP A 112 7.92 -12.08 -5.25
N ILE A 113 9.17 -11.61 -5.37
CA ILE A 113 10.36 -12.47 -5.32
C ILE A 113 10.77 -12.81 -3.88
N THR A 114 10.77 -11.82 -2.99
CA THR A 114 11.32 -11.95 -1.64
C THR A 114 10.29 -12.40 -0.61
N GLY A 115 9.01 -12.30 -0.93
CA GLY A 115 7.89 -12.50 0.01
C GLY A 115 7.86 -11.49 1.15
N SER A 116 8.68 -10.44 1.10
CA SER A 116 8.81 -9.44 2.16
C SER A 116 7.90 -8.25 1.87
N GLU A 117 7.14 -7.79 2.87
CA GLU A 117 6.27 -6.61 2.70
C GLU A 117 7.04 -5.30 2.52
N ASN A 118 8.30 -5.28 2.94
CA ASN A 118 9.18 -4.12 2.84
C ASN A 118 10.30 -4.35 1.81
N PRO A 119 10.74 -3.29 1.09
CA PRO A 119 11.90 -3.36 0.23
C PRO A 119 13.13 -3.87 0.99
N VAL A 120 13.90 -4.76 0.36
CA VAL A 120 15.11 -5.30 0.98
C VAL A 120 16.19 -4.23 0.96
N ARG A 121 16.91 -4.12 2.09
CA ARG A 121 18.06 -3.23 2.19
C ARG A 121 19.12 -3.62 1.16
N ASP A 122 19.51 -2.67 0.31
CA ASP A 122 20.36 -2.87 -0.89
C ASP A 122 19.75 -3.74 -2.00
N GLY A 123 18.44 -3.98 -1.96
CA GLY A 123 17.70 -4.66 -3.01
C GLY A 123 17.51 -3.81 -4.27
N PRO A 124 16.88 -4.36 -5.32
CA PRO A 124 16.63 -3.67 -6.57
C PRO A 124 15.78 -2.39 -6.39
N THR A 125 14.82 -2.37 -5.48
CA THR A 125 14.04 -1.16 -5.14
C THR A 125 14.91 -0.10 -4.51
N ALA A 126 15.78 -0.47 -3.57
CA ALA A 126 16.70 0.48 -2.95
C ALA A 126 17.66 1.10 -3.99
N ARG A 127 18.04 0.33 -5.02
CA ARG A 127 18.84 0.80 -6.15
C ARG A 127 18.05 1.73 -7.06
N ALA A 128 16.81 1.36 -7.41
CA ALA A 128 15.91 2.21 -8.19
C ALA A 128 15.63 3.55 -7.49
N GLN A 129 15.43 3.53 -6.17
CA GLN A 129 15.21 4.74 -5.36
C GLN A 129 16.43 5.66 -5.31
N LYS A 130 17.66 5.13 -5.39
CA LYS A 130 18.87 5.98 -5.46
C LYS A 130 18.93 6.81 -6.73
N HIS A 131 18.33 6.30 -7.80
CA HIS A 131 18.24 6.94 -9.10
C HIS A 131 16.84 7.54 -9.34
N ALA A 132 16.10 7.87 -8.26
CA ALA A 132 14.74 8.39 -8.39
C ALA A 132 14.72 9.69 -9.21
N ASN A 133 13.77 9.76 -10.15
CA ASN A 133 13.62 10.84 -11.14
C ASN A 133 14.74 10.91 -12.20
N GLU A 134 15.65 9.94 -12.23
CA GLU A 134 16.63 9.82 -13.32
C GLU A 134 16.07 9.00 -14.48
N PRO A 135 16.53 9.23 -15.72
CA PRO A 135 16.16 8.39 -16.86
C PRO A 135 16.64 6.96 -16.69
N ILE A 136 15.80 6.00 -17.09
CA ILE A 136 16.16 4.58 -17.14
C ILE A 136 17.20 4.40 -18.25
N ASN A 137 18.44 4.17 -17.84
CA ASN A 137 19.57 3.95 -18.72
C ASN A 137 20.30 2.65 -18.35
N HIS A 138 21.37 2.34 -19.08
CA HIS A 138 22.17 1.14 -18.84
C HIS A 138 22.69 1.05 -17.39
N ASP A 139 23.14 2.18 -16.83
CA ASP A 139 23.75 2.22 -15.49
C ASP A 139 22.71 1.99 -14.41
N THR A 140 21.53 2.64 -14.51
CA THR A 140 20.42 2.41 -13.57
C THR A 140 19.92 0.97 -13.64
N LEU A 141 19.82 0.39 -14.85
CA LEU A 141 19.41 -1.01 -15.03
C LEU A 141 20.44 -1.97 -14.46
N HIS A 142 21.73 -1.68 -14.63
CA HIS A 142 22.82 -2.46 -14.07
C HIS A 142 22.77 -2.45 -12.54
N ASP A 143 22.52 -1.29 -11.92
CA ASP A 143 22.41 -1.15 -10.47
C ASP A 143 21.20 -1.88 -9.89
N ILE A 144 20.04 -1.78 -10.54
CA ILE A 144 18.83 -2.54 -10.19
C ILE A 144 19.11 -4.04 -10.31
N THR A 145 19.75 -4.47 -11.40
CA THR A 145 20.12 -5.88 -11.63
C THR A 145 21.07 -6.37 -10.53
N ALA A 146 22.05 -5.57 -10.11
CA ALA A 146 22.97 -5.93 -9.04
C ALA A 146 22.23 -6.11 -7.70
N GLY A 147 21.25 -5.26 -7.41
CA GLY A 147 20.33 -5.42 -6.28
C GLY A 147 19.53 -6.72 -6.37
N GLU A 148 18.94 -6.99 -7.54
CA GLU A 148 18.15 -8.21 -7.77
C GLU A 148 18.98 -9.49 -7.61
N LYS A 149 20.21 -9.51 -8.11
CA LYS A 149 21.15 -10.63 -7.93
C LYS A 149 21.47 -10.86 -6.46
N LYS A 150 21.59 -9.79 -5.67
CA LYS A 150 21.88 -9.87 -4.23
C LYS A 150 20.73 -10.51 -3.46
N ILE A 151 19.48 -10.22 -3.82
CA ILE A 151 18.29 -10.78 -3.14
C ILE A 151 17.93 -12.19 -3.62
N THR A 152 18.04 -12.47 -4.92
CA THR A 152 17.64 -13.77 -5.50
C THR A 152 18.75 -14.81 -5.42
N GLY A 153 20.00 -14.38 -5.24
CA GLY A 153 21.19 -15.24 -5.37
C GLY A 153 21.40 -15.78 -6.79
N LYS A 154 20.59 -15.39 -7.78
CA LYS A 154 20.66 -15.87 -9.16
C LYS A 154 21.61 -15.00 -9.97
N GLN A 155 22.36 -15.63 -10.89
CA GLN A 155 23.31 -14.92 -11.75
C GLN A 155 22.63 -14.13 -12.88
N ARG A 156 21.35 -14.40 -13.15
CA ARG A 156 20.53 -13.73 -14.17
C ARG A 156 19.29 -13.11 -13.52
N PRO A 157 18.87 -11.90 -13.96
CA PRO A 157 17.61 -11.32 -13.53
C PRO A 157 16.43 -12.23 -13.91
N VAL A 158 15.41 -12.23 -13.08
CA VAL A 158 14.20 -13.03 -13.26
C VAL A 158 13.32 -12.36 -14.30
N ALA A 159 12.69 -13.15 -15.18
CA ALA A 159 11.86 -12.62 -16.28
C ALA A 159 10.65 -11.80 -15.81
N SER A 160 10.20 -12.01 -14.58
CA SER A 160 9.14 -11.24 -13.90
C SER A 160 9.69 -10.40 -12.74
N GLY A 161 11.01 -10.17 -12.71
CA GLY A 161 11.68 -9.51 -11.61
C GLY A 161 11.78 -7.99 -11.77
N PRO A 162 12.25 -7.30 -10.72
CA PRO A 162 12.46 -5.85 -10.69
C PRO A 162 13.20 -5.28 -11.90
N THR A 163 14.24 -5.98 -12.39
CA THR A 163 14.98 -5.58 -13.58
C THR A 163 14.13 -5.67 -14.85
N ALA A 164 13.36 -6.74 -15.01
CA ALA A 164 12.49 -6.94 -16.16
C ALA A 164 11.38 -5.88 -16.21
N THR A 165 10.84 -5.51 -15.03
CA THR A 165 9.90 -4.40 -14.89
C THR A 165 10.52 -3.08 -15.36
N ALA A 166 11.73 -2.74 -14.89
CA ALA A 166 12.42 -1.51 -15.30
C ALA A 166 12.72 -1.49 -16.83
N GLN A 167 13.09 -2.63 -17.41
CA GLN A 167 13.28 -2.77 -18.86
C GLN A 167 11.97 -2.61 -19.64
N SER A 168 10.86 -3.11 -19.09
CA SER A 168 9.54 -2.98 -19.70
C SER A 168 9.10 -1.53 -19.72
N GLU A 169 9.28 -0.79 -18.63
CA GLU A 169 8.99 0.65 -18.58
C GLU A 169 9.85 1.46 -19.57
N LEU A 170 11.13 1.12 -19.71
CA LEU A 170 11.99 1.74 -20.74
C LEU A 170 11.49 1.44 -22.16
N THR A 171 11.07 0.20 -22.44
CA THR A 171 10.57 -0.18 -23.76
C THR A 171 9.24 0.51 -24.07
N ASN A 172 8.34 0.55 -23.10
CA ASN A 172 7.05 1.25 -23.20
C ASN A 172 7.22 2.76 -23.38
N SER A 173 8.29 3.36 -22.84
CA SER A 173 8.59 4.79 -23.03
C SER A 173 9.04 5.18 -24.43
N ARG A 174 9.48 4.17 -25.22
CA ARG A 174 10.01 4.34 -26.57
C ARG A 174 9.04 3.87 -27.66
N SER A 175 7.90 3.30 -27.26
CA SER A 175 6.86 2.77 -28.16
C SER A 175 5.79 3.82 -28.40
#